data_AF-A0A7K3UMW6-F1
#
_entry.id   AF-A0A7K3UMW6-F1
#
_cell.length_a   1.000
_cell.length_b   1.000
_cell.length_c   1.000
_cell.angle_alpha   90.00
_cell.angle_beta   90.00
_cell.angle_gamma   90.00
#
_symmetry.space_group_name_H-M   'P 1'
#
loop_
_entity.id
_entity.type
_entity.pdbx_description
1 polymer ?
#
loop_
_entity_poly.entity_id
_entity_poly.type
_entity_poly.pdbx_seq_one_letter_code
_entity_poly.pdbx_strand_id
1 'polypeptide(L)'
;ALFASQRAIEAADVDPQSIDLIIVATSTPDFVFPSTACLLQNKLGIKNNGAAFDVQAVCSGFAYAVATADSFIRSGQHRTALVVGAETFSRILDFNDRTTCVLFGDGAGAVVLQASDEPGVLSSALHADGSHSNI
;
A
#
# COMPACT_ATOMS: atom_id res chain seq x y z
N ALA A 1 -2.63 5.96 6.53
CA ALA A 1 -1.30 5.78 5.92
C ALA A 1 -0.16 6.28 6.83
N LEU A 2 0.01 7.59 7.03
CA LEU A 2 1.16 8.20 7.74
C LEU A 2 1.54 7.50 9.06
N PHE A 3 0.61 7.41 10.03
CA PHE A 3 0.90 6.80 11.34
C PHE A 3 1.26 5.32 11.25
N ALA A 4 0.65 4.57 10.33
CA ALA A 4 0.98 3.17 10.11
C ALA A 4 2.40 3.04 9.55
N SER A 5 2.76 3.89 8.58
CA SER A 5 4.10 3.94 8.00
C SER A 5 5.16 4.34 9.03
N GLN A 6 4.92 5.35 9.85
CA GLN A 6 5.84 5.74 10.92
C GLN A 6 6.10 4.58 11.88
N ARG A 7 5.05 3.89 12.34
CA ARG A 7 5.18 2.71 13.21
C ARG A 7 5.93 1.55 12.53
N ALA A 8 5.69 1.32 11.24
CA ALA A 8 6.39 0.27 10.49
C ALA A 8 7.87 0.60 10.30
N ILE A 9 8.21 1.88 10.06
CA ILE A 9 9.59 2.36 9.95
C ILE A 9 10.31 2.26 11.29
N GLU A 10 9.66 2.68 12.37
CA GLU A 10 10.17 2.54 13.74
C GLU A 10 10.42 1.07 14.10
N ALA A 11 9.48 0.17 13.76
CA ALA A 11 9.62 -1.25 14.03
C ALA A 11 10.72 -1.93 13.18
N ALA A 12 10.95 -1.43 11.96
CA ALA A 12 12.01 -1.91 11.08
C ALA A 12 13.39 -1.35 11.46
N ASP A 13 13.45 -0.30 12.28
CA ASP A 13 14.67 0.41 12.70
C ASP A 13 15.55 0.83 11.51
N VAL A 14 14.90 1.41 10.48
CA VAL A 14 15.58 1.90 9.26
C VAL A 14 15.50 3.41 9.14
N ASP A 15 16.52 4.02 8.52
CA ASP A 15 16.47 5.41 8.09
C ASP A 15 15.34 5.59 7.07
N PRO A 16 14.36 6.49 7.29
CA PRO A 16 13.32 6.81 6.31
C PRO A 16 13.89 7.15 4.92
N GLN A 17 15.06 7.77 4.82
CA GLN A 17 15.69 8.11 3.54
C GLN A 17 16.21 6.90 2.77
N SER A 18 16.28 5.73 3.40
CA SER A 18 16.68 4.47 2.74
C SER A 18 15.52 3.79 1.98
N ILE A 19 14.28 4.25 2.16
CA ILE A 19 13.09 3.71 1.49
C ILE A 19 13.03 4.25 0.06
N ASP A 20 13.37 3.42 -0.92
CA ASP A 20 13.49 3.79 -2.33
C ASP A 20 12.22 3.46 -3.16
N LEU A 21 11.23 2.82 -2.53
CA LEU A 21 9.94 2.47 -3.14
C LEU A 21 8.79 2.64 -2.14
N ILE A 22 7.71 3.30 -2.54
CA ILE A 22 6.48 3.41 -1.76
C ILE A 22 5.29 2.95 -2.63
N ILE A 23 4.57 1.94 -2.15
CA ILE A 23 3.37 1.43 -2.81
C ILE A 23 2.20 1.55 -1.84
N VAL A 24 1.15 2.27 -2.23
CA VAL A 24 -0.09 2.38 -1.45
C VAL A 24 -1.22 1.63 -2.17
N ALA A 25 -1.75 0.60 -1.55
CA ALA A 25 -3.01 -0.03 -1.92
C ALA A 25 -4.16 0.76 -1.30
N THR A 26 -4.96 1.42 -2.14
CA THR A 26 -6.15 2.17 -1.74
C THR A 26 -7.17 2.24 -2.86
N SER A 27 -8.46 2.25 -2.51
CA SER A 27 -9.60 2.57 -3.39
C SER A 27 -10.31 3.85 -2.95
N THR A 28 -9.82 4.52 -1.91
CA THR A 28 -10.33 5.78 -1.39
C THR A 28 -9.23 6.83 -1.29
N PRO A 29 -8.54 7.15 -2.42
CA PRO A 29 -7.40 8.05 -2.41
C PRO A 29 -7.80 9.47 -1.97
N ASP A 30 -6.84 10.22 -1.42
CA ASP A 30 -7.06 11.63 -1.01
C ASP A 30 -7.51 12.50 -2.21
N PHE A 31 -6.97 12.25 -3.40
CA PHE A 31 -7.26 12.97 -4.64
C PHE A 31 -7.34 12.02 -5.83
N VAL A 32 -7.90 12.46 -6.95
CA VAL A 32 -7.82 11.73 -8.23
C VAL A 32 -6.36 11.61 -8.67
N PHE A 33 -5.61 12.69 -8.51
CA PHE A 33 -4.16 12.75 -8.59
C PHE A 33 -3.70 14.02 -7.82
N PRO A 34 -2.47 14.07 -7.29
CA PRO A 34 -1.41 13.04 -7.30
C PRO A 34 -1.77 11.80 -6.45
N SER A 35 -0.95 10.74 -6.54
CA SER A 35 -1.14 9.50 -5.80
C SER A 35 -1.02 9.70 -4.28
N THR A 36 -1.72 8.86 -3.53
CA THR A 36 -1.63 8.77 -2.06
C THR A 36 -0.21 8.47 -1.61
N ALA A 37 0.51 7.63 -2.37
CA ALA A 37 1.92 7.34 -2.16
C ALA A 37 2.82 8.59 -2.24
N CYS A 38 2.61 9.47 -3.23
CA CYS A 38 3.37 10.73 -3.34
C CYS A 38 3.08 11.67 -2.16
N LEU A 39 1.82 11.77 -1.73
CA LEU A 39 1.45 12.55 -0.55
C LEU A 39 2.11 11.98 0.72
N LEU A 40 2.13 10.65 0.85
CA LEU A 40 2.76 9.96 1.96
C LEU A 40 4.28 10.16 1.97
N GLN A 41 4.93 10.06 0.82
CA GLN A 41 6.37 10.31 0.66
C GLN A 41 6.75 11.69 1.21
N ASN A 42 6.00 12.73 0.80
CA ASN A 42 6.21 14.08 1.29
C ASN A 42 5.93 14.21 2.81
N LYS A 43 4.85 13.59 3.31
CA LYS A 43 4.51 13.60 4.75
C LYS A 43 5.56 12.89 5.62
N LEU A 44 6.23 11.86 5.09
CA LEU A 44 7.34 11.16 5.74
C LEU A 44 8.68 11.90 5.59
N GLY A 45 8.74 12.98 4.80
CA GLY A 45 9.95 13.75 4.57
C GLY A 45 11.02 13.02 3.77
N ILE A 46 10.65 11.99 3.00
CA ILE A 46 11.57 11.20 2.16
C ILE A 46 11.91 12.01 0.90
N LYS A 47 13.20 12.30 0.68
CA LYS A 47 13.68 13.21 -0.38
C LYS A 47 14.65 12.55 -1.37
N ASN A 48 14.75 11.23 -1.34
CA ASN A 48 15.67 10.45 -2.16
C ASN A 48 15.22 10.26 -3.62
N ASN A 49 14.07 10.84 -4.02
CA ASN A 49 13.46 10.69 -5.34
C ASN A 49 13.07 9.23 -5.69
N GLY A 50 12.85 8.39 -4.69
CA GLY A 50 12.35 7.03 -4.87
C GLY A 50 10.96 6.99 -5.50
N ALA A 51 10.63 5.86 -6.11
CA ALA A 51 9.35 5.67 -6.79
C ALA A 51 8.19 5.64 -5.77
N ALA A 52 7.08 6.30 -6.10
CA ALA A 52 5.88 6.34 -5.25
C ALA A 52 4.61 6.26 -6.11
N PHE A 53 3.80 5.21 -5.94
CA PHE A 53 2.57 5.03 -6.70
C PHE A 53 1.49 4.25 -5.94
N ASP A 54 0.25 4.39 -6.41
CA ASP A 54 -0.90 3.67 -5.86
C ASP A 54 -1.21 2.43 -6.72
N VAL A 55 -1.70 1.36 -6.09
CA VAL A 55 -2.25 0.18 -6.79
C VAL A 55 -3.71 -0.02 -6.42
N GLN A 56 -4.52 -0.42 -7.39
CA GLN A 56 -5.96 -0.58 -7.22
C GLN A 56 -6.40 -2.03 -7.48
N ALA A 57 -6.66 -2.76 -6.40
CA ALA A 57 -7.32 -4.07 -6.43
C ALA A 57 -8.27 -4.27 -5.22
N VAL A 58 -8.89 -3.17 -4.75
CA VAL A 58 -9.84 -3.14 -3.63
C VAL A 58 -9.31 -3.91 -2.41
N CYS A 59 -10.10 -4.80 -1.81
CA CYS A 59 -9.71 -5.55 -0.61
C CYS A 59 -8.50 -6.47 -0.83
N SER A 60 -8.23 -6.86 -2.08
CA SER A 60 -7.03 -7.64 -2.47
C SER A 60 -5.81 -6.75 -2.70
N GLY A 61 -5.95 -5.43 -2.62
CA GLY A 61 -4.93 -4.43 -2.94
C GLY A 61 -3.61 -4.66 -2.22
N PHE A 62 -3.64 -5.04 -0.94
CA PHE A 62 -2.41 -5.27 -0.18
C PHE A 62 -1.61 -6.47 -0.72
N ALA A 63 -2.27 -7.57 -1.12
CA ALA A 63 -1.60 -8.72 -1.72
C ALA A 63 -0.95 -8.34 -3.08
N TYR A 64 -1.64 -7.53 -3.88
CA TYR A 64 -1.09 -6.98 -5.12
C TYR A 64 0.13 -6.09 -4.87
N ALA A 65 0.06 -5.23 -3.84
CA ALA A 65 1.14 -4.32 -3.49
C ALA A 65 2.39 -5.08 -2.99
N VAL A 66 2.21 -6.10 -2.14
CA VAL A 66 3.30 -6.95 -1.65
C VAL A 66 3.96 -7.71 -2.80
N ALA A 67 3.19 -8.35 -3.68
CA ALA A 67 3.74 -9.08 -4.82
C ALA A 67 4.52 -8.16 -5.78
N THR A 68 4.00 -6.95 -6.01
CA THR A 68 4.69 -5.93 -6.82
C THR A 68 6.01 -5.49 -6.19
N ALA A 69 6.00 -5.19 -4.89
CA ALA A 69 7.20 -4.82 -4.15
C ALA A 69 8.24 -5.94 -4.14
N ASP A 70 7.82 -7.19 -3.89
CA ASP A 70 8.69 -8.37 -3.92
C ASP A 70 9.39 -8.52 -5.27
N SER A 71 8.66 -8.34 -6.38
CA SER A 71 9.25 -8.41 -7.72
C SER A 71 10.30 -7.31 -7.96
N PHE A 72 10.07 -6.09 -7.47
CA PHE A 72 11.05 -5.00 -7.60
C PHE A 72 12.29 -5.22 -6.73
N ILE A 73 12.12 -5.76 -5.53
CA ILE A 73 13.23 -6.07 -4.63
C ILE A 73 14.06 -7.25 -5.17
N ARG A 74 13.41 -8.34 -5.57
CA ARG A 74 14.09 -9.55 -6.06
C ARG A 74 14.83 -9.34 -7.38
N SER A 75 14.39 -8.39 -8.20
CA SER A 75 15.10 -8.01 -9.42
C SER A 75 16.30 -7.09 -9.18
N GLY A 76 16.50 -6.60 -7.95
CA GLY A 76 17.57 -5.68 -7.58
C GLY A 76 17.32 -4.22 -8.00
N GLN A 77 16.13 -3.90 -8.52
CA GLN A 77 15.77 -2.53 -8.93
C GLN A 77 15.51 -1.62 -7.73
N HIS A 78 15.08 -2.20 -6.62
CA HIS A 78 14.78 -1.53 -5.36
C HIS A 78 15.35 -2.32 -4.19
N ARG A 79 15.73 -1.65 -3.10
CA ARG A 79 16.31 -2.31 -1.92
C ARG A 79 15.36 -2.31 -0.74
N THR A 80 14.65 -1.21 -0.51
CA THR A 80 13.77 -1.05 0.66
C THR A 80 12.44 -0.44 0.22
N ALA A 81 11.37 -1.21 0.33
CA ALA A 81 10.03 -0.80 -0.04
C ALA A 81 9.12 -0.62 1.19
N LEU A 82 8.38 0.48 1.21
CA LEU A 82 7.26 0.68 2.12
C LEU A 82 5.96 0.32 1.41
N VAL A 83 5.29 -0.72 1.89
CA VAL A 83 4.02 -1.19 1.34
C VAL A 83 2.90 -0.87 2.32
N VAL A 84 1.87 -0.17 1.87
CA VAL A 84 0.81 0.37 2.73
C VAL A 84 -0.55 -0.04 2.19
N GLY A 85 -1.42 -0.57 3.03
CA GLY A 85 -2.86 -0.64 2.77
C GLY A 85 -3.54 0.46 3.57
N ALA A 86 -4.31 1.34 2.93
CA ALA A 86 -5.01 2.41 3.65
C ALA A 86 -6.34 2.73 2.99
N GLU A 87 -7.40 2.81 3.80
CA GLU A 87 -8.74 3.12 3.30
C GLU A 87 -9.50 4.04 4.26
N THR A 88 -10.33 4.89 3.67
CA THR A 88 -11.37 5.70 4.30
C THR A 88 -12.72 5.39 3.67
N PHE A 89 -13.14 4.12 3.74
CA PHE A 89 -14.39 3.62 3.14
C PHE A 89 -15.61 4.39 3.64
N SER A 90 -15.58 4.93 4.86
CA SER A 90 -16.67 5.75 5.40
C SER A 90 -17.09 6.92 4.50
N ARG A 91 -16.19 7.40 3.61
CA ARG A 91 -16.47 8.47 2.65
C ARG A 91 -17.38 8.06 1.49
N ILE A 92 -17.50 6.76 1.21
CA ILE A 92 -18.20 6.22 0.05
C ILE A 92 -19.37 5.29 0.44
N LEU A 93 -19.70 5.21 1.73
CA LEU A 93 -20.84 4.41 2.22
C LEU A 93 -22.16 5.18 2.12
N ASP A 94 -23.23 4.50 1.70
CA ASP A 94 -24.60 4.95 1.92
C ASP A 94 -25.06 4.48 3.31
N PHE A 95 -25.17 5.42 4.24
CA PHE A 95 -25.60 5.10 5.61
C PHE A 95 -27.08 4.69 5.72
N ASN A 96 -27.89 4.86 4.66
CA ASN A 96 -29.24 4.34 4.62
C ASN A 96 -29.28 2.85 4.25
N ASP A 97 -28.22 2.33 3.61
CA ASP A 97 -28.08 0.92 3.28
C ASP A 97 -27.41 0.15 4.43
N ARG A 98 -28.25 -0.47 5.26
CA ARG A 98 -27.79 -1.33 6.37
C ARG A 98 -26.95 -2.52 5.90
N THR A 99 -27.05 -2.96 4.64
CA THR A 99 -26.32 -4.14 4.17
C THR A 99 -24.82 -3.89 4.07
N THR A 100 -24.41 -2.64 3.81
CA THR A 100 -23.00 -2.25 3.63
C THR A 100 -22.47 -1.35 4.74
N CYS A 101 -23.28 -0.41 5.26
CA CYS A 101 -22.79 0.63 6.17
C CYS A 101 -22.31 0.13 7.53
N VAL A 102 -22.70 -1.09 7.93
CA VAL A 102 -22.25 -1.74 9.18
C VAL A 102 -21.00 -2.61 9.01
N LEU A 103 -20.54 -2.84 7.78
CA LEU A 103 -19.45 -3.77 7.47
C LEU A 103 -18.10 -3.08 7.29
N PHE A 104 -18.09 -1.93 6.60
CA PHE A 104 -16.86 -1.27 6.23
C PHE A 104 -16.45 -0.20 7.24
N GLY A 105 -15.14 -0.05 7.40
CA GLY A 105 -14.56 0.95 8.29
C GLY A 105 -13.27 1.52 7.70
N ASP A 106 -12.69 2.44 8.45
CA ASP A 106 -11.48 3.15 8.05
C ASP A 106 -10.26 2.58 8.76
N GLY A 107 -9.12 2.55 8.08
CA GLY A 107 -7.92 2.00 8.66
C GLY A 107 -6.70 2.09 7.77
N ALA A 108 -5.53 1.82 8.35
CA ALA A 108 -4.31 1.64 7.59
C ALA A 108 -3.35 0.67 8.28
N GLY A 109 -2.66 -0.13 7.47
CA GLY A 109 -1.54 -0.98 7.86
C GLY A 109 -0.36 -0.75 6.92
N ALA A 110 0.85 -0.98 7.41
CA ALA A 110 2.06 -0.83 6.61
C ALA A 110 3.11 -1.87 6.99
N VAL A 111 3.92 -2.28 6.02
CA VAL A 111 5.10 -3.12 6.20
C VAL A 111 6.29 -2.50 5.47
N VAL A 112 7.50 -2.70 6.02
CA VAL A 112 8.76 -2.42 5.34
C VAL A 112 9.31 -3.75 4.84
N LEU A 113 9.55 -3.85 3.53
CA LEU A 113 10.21 -4.99 2.90
C LEU A 113 11.61 -4.56 2.49
N GLN A 114 12.61 -5.39 2.77
CA GLN A 114 14.00 -5.10 2.44
C GLN A 114 14.66 -6.31 1.79
N ALA A 115 15.55 -6.06 0.83
CA ALA A 115 16.38 -7.09 0.21
C ALA A 115 17.18 -7.87 1.28
N SER A 116 17.20 -9.19 1.15
CA SER A 116 17.83 -10.13 2.08
C SER A 116 18.36 -11.33 1.29
N ASP A 117 19.45 -11.93 1.78
CA ASP A 117 19.98 -13.20 1.25
C ASP A 117 19.13 -14.40 1.70
N GLU A 118 18.37 -14.25 2.79
CA GLU A 118 17.42 -15.23 3.30
C GLU A 118 15.98 -14.89 2.84
N PRO A 119 15.16 -15.91 2.50
CA PRO A 119 13.82 -15.69 2.00
C PRO A 119 12.86 -15.16 3.07
N GLY A 120 12.16 -14.07 2.73
CA GLY A 120 10.98 -13.57 3.44
C GLY A 120 9.69 -14.00 2.73
N VAL A 121 9.25 -13.24 1.73
CA VAL A 121 8.13 -13.61 0.85
C VAL A 121 8.55 -14.81 0.00
N LEU A 122 7.88 -15.95 0.17
CA LEU A 122 8.20 -17.19 -0.58
C LEU A 122 7.57 -17.21 -1.98
N SER A 123 6.31 -16.77 -2.08
CA SER A 123 5.54 -16.80 -3.31
C SER A 123 4.30 -15.92 -3.19
N SER A 124 3.81 -15.43 -4.32
CA SER A 124 2.51 -14.75 -4.43
C SER A 124 1.74 -15.29 -5.65
N ALA A 125 0.42 -15.35 -5.56
CA ALA A 125 -0.46 -15.72 -6.67
C ALA A 125 -1.61 -14.72 -6.75
N LEU A 126 -1.71 -14.02 -7.87
CA LEU A 126 -2.70 -12.98 -8.10
C LEU A 126 -3.64 -13.39 -9.23
N HIS A 127 -4.94 -13.17 -9.04
CA HIS A 127 -5.98 -13.51 -10.00
C HIS A 127 -7.05 -12.42 -10.00
N ALA A 128 -7.75 -12.30 -11.13
CA ALA A 128 -8.91 -11.44 -11.26
C ALA A 128 -9.91 -12.07 -12.25
N ASP A 129 -11.21 -11.90 -12.00
CA ASP A 129 -12.28 -12.24 -12.93
C ASP A 129 -13.22 -11.04 -13.08
N GLY A 130 -13.11 -10.35 -14.22
CA GLY A 130 -13.90 -9.17 -14.53
C GLY A 130 -15.28 -9.46 -15.15
N SER A 131 -15.64 -10.73 -15.36
CA SER A 131 -16.96 -11.09 -15.91
C SER A 131 -18.13 -10.70 -14.99
N HIS A 132 -17.81 -10.42 -13.73
CA HIS A 132 -18.69 -9.98 -12.66
C HIS A 132 -18.75 -8.45 -12.51
N SER A 133 -18.57 -7.67 -13.58
CA SER A 133 -18.55 -6.21 -13.49
C SER A 133 -19.93 -5.54 -13.31
N ASN A 134 -21.02 -6.29 -13.48
CA ASN A 134 -22.41 -5.77 -13.45
C ASN A 134 -23.23 -6.21 -12.22
N ILE A 135 -22.60 -6.81 -11.20
CA ILE A 135 -23.26 -7.08 -9.91
C ILE A 135 -23.16 -5.84 -9.02
#